data_AF-A0AAU7Q7G8-F1
#
_entry.id   AF-A0AAU7Q7G8-F1
#
_cell.length_a   1.000
_cell.length_b   1.000
_cell.length_c   1.000
_cell.angle_alpha   90.00
_cell.angle_beta   90.00
_cell.angle_gamma   90.00
#
_symmetry.space_group_name_H-M   'P 1'
#
loop_
_entity.id
_entity.type
_entity.pdbx_description
1 polymer ?
#
loop_
_entity_poly.entity_id
_entity_poly.type
_entity_poly.pdbx_seq_one_letter_code
_entity_poly.pdbx_strand_id
1 'polypeptide(L)'
;MNEKFQTRLNFLNQTIFFLDNVHSEKDELAMQTALLILRAQSMGLADFFNAIVNDIESILNKPKWIEIPEDYKIPKHYNFNE
;
A
#
# COMPACT_ATOMS: atom_id res chain seq x y z
N MET A 1 8.00 9.19 1.38
CA MET A 1 7.34 7.87 1.42
C MET A 1 8.28 6.91 2.17
N ASN A 2 7.78 6.10 3.09
CA ASN A 2 8.60 5.28 4.01
C ASN A 2 9.58 4.35 3.24
N GLU A 3 10.86 4.31 3.61
CA GLU A 3 11.88 3.43 2.98
C GLU A 3 11.46 1.95 2.96
N LYS A 4 10.76 1.49 4.01
CA LYS A 4 10.20 0.13 4.09
C LYS A 4 9.12 -0.11 3.04
N PHE A 5 8.28 0.89 2.76
CA PHE A 5 7.26 0.80 1.70
C PHE A 5 7.91 0.70 0.32
N GLN A 6 8.88 1.58 0.04
CA GLN A 6 9.61 1.58 -1.23
C GLN A 6 10.35 0.27 -1.45
N THR A 7 11.01 -0.25 -0.40
CA THR A 7 11.72 -1.54 -0.45
C THR A 7 10.77 -2.69 -0.79
N ARG A 8 9.61 -2.77 -0.12
CA ARG A 8 8.61 -3.81 -0.39
C ARG A 8 8.04 -3.72 -1.80
N LEU A 9 7.72 -2.51 -2.26
CA LEU A 9 7.18 -2.29 -3.60
C LEU A 9 8.20 -2.67 -4.69
N ASN A 10 9.47 -2.26 -4.51
CA ASN A 10 10.54 -2.64 -5.42
C ASN A 10 10.72 -4.16 -5.46
N PHE A 11 10.72 -4.82 -4.31
CA PHE A 11 10.88 -6.27 -4.24
C PHE A 11 9.68 -7.03 -4.84
N LEU A 12 8.46 -6.52 -4.64
CA LEU A 12 7.26 -7.04 -5.29
C LEU A 12 7.41 -6.96 -6.83
N ASN A 13 7.77 -5.79 -7.36
CA ASN A 13 7.96 -5.59 -8.80
C ASN A 13 9.04 -6.53 -9.36
N GLN A 14 10.20 -6.63 -8.70
CA GLN A 14 11.27 -7.55 -9.10
C GLN A 14 10.80 -9.01 -9.13
N THR A 15 9.97 -9.41 -8.16
CA THR A 15 9.45 -10.78 -8.10
C THR A 15 8.42 -11.06 -9.19
N ILE A 16 7.64 -10.05 -9.61
CA ILE A 16 6.73 -10.17 -10.77
C ILE A 16 7.56 -10.45 -12.04
N PHE A 17 8.61 -9.66 -12.30
CA PHE A 17 9.48 -9.89 -13.45
C PHE A 17 10.17 -11.26 -13.39
N PHE A 18 10.60 -11.70 -12.20
CA PHE A 18 11.15 -13.04 -12.01
C PHE A 18 10.14 -14.14 -12.34
N LEU A 19 8.89 -14.00 -11.88
CA LEU A 19 7.81 -14.95 -12.14
C LEU A 19 7.55 -15.10 -13.65
N ASP A 20 7.51 -14.00 -14.39
CA ASP A 20 7.31 -14.01 -15.85
C ASP A 20 8.41 -14.81 -16.57
N ASN A 21 9.67 -14.65 -16.13
CA ASN A 21 10.80 -15.38 -16.70
C ASN A 21 10.75 -16.88 -16.39
N VAL A 22 10.57 -17.27 -15.13
CA VAL A 22 10.59 -18.71 -14.74
C VAL A 22 9.38 -19.47 -15.27
N HIS A 23 8.26 -18.78 -15.50
CA HIS A 23 7.10 -19.37 -16.15
C HIS A 23 7.43 -19.82 -17.58
N SER A 24 8.24 -19.07 -18.31
CA SER A 24 8.68 -19.43 -19.67
C SER A 24 9.60 -20.66 -19.70
N GLU A 25 10.35 -20.89 -18.63
CA GLU A 25 11.29 -22.02 -18.48
C GLU A 25 10.64 -23.28 -17.89
N LYS A 26 9.36 -23.21 -17.47
CA LYS A 26 8.61 -24.29 -16.80
C LYS A 26 9.28 -24.81 -15.51
N ASP A 27 10.04 -23.96 -14.83
CA ASP A 27 10.59 -24.27 -13.50
C ASP A 27 9.50 -24.09 -12.44
N GLU A 28 8.81 -25.20 -12.12
CA GLU A 28 7.69 -25.20 -11.17
C GLU A 28 8.11 -24.80 -9.75
N LEU A 29 9.33 -25.16 -9.32
CA LEU A 29 9.82 -24.85 -7.99
C LEU A 29 10.15 -23.36 -7.86
N ALA A 30 10.80 -22.78 -8.87
CA ALA A 30 11.07 -21.36 -8.94
C ALA A 30 9.76 -20.55 -9.02
N MET A 31 8.79 -21.02 -9.80
CA MET A 31 7.45 -20.42 -9.87
C MET A 31 6.73 -20.43 -8.52
N GLN A 32 6.73 -21.57 -7.81
CA GLN A 32 6.14 -21.66 -6.46
C GLN A 32 6.84 -20.70 -5.49
N THR A 33 8.16 -20.60 -5.56
CA THR A 33 8.95 -19.69 -4.73
C THR A 33 8.58 -18.23 -4.99
N ALA A 34 8.48 -17.83 -6.26
CA ALA A 34 8.06 -16.49 -6.66
C ALA A 34 6.66 -16.15 -6.12
N LEU A 35 5.70 -17.08 -6.25
CA LEU A 35 4.33 -16.90 -5.76
C LEU A 35 4.27 -16.71 -4.23
N LEU A 36 5.05 -17.48 -3.47
CA LEU A 36 5.14 -17.32 -2.01
C LEU A 36 5.71 -15.96 -1.61
N ILE A 37 6.74 -15.50 -2.32
CA ILE A 37 7.33 -14.17 -2.11
C ILE A 37 6.32 -13.06 -2.43
N LEU A 38 5.65 -13.14 -3.59
CA LEU A 38 4.62 -12.17 -3.99
C LEU A 38 3.50 -12.08 -2.94
N ARG A 39 3.03 -13.22 -2.45
CA ARG A 39 2.03 -13.29 -1.38
C ARG A 39 2.53 -12.55 -0.12
N ALA A 40 3.75 -12.84 0.33
CA ALA A 40 4.31 -12.24 1.53
C ALA A 40 4.49 -10.71 1.40
N GLN A 41 4.96 -10.23 0.26
CA GLN A 41 5.12 -8.78 0.02
C GLN A 41 3.78 -8.07 -0.10
N SER A 42 2.80 -8.69 -0.77
CA SER A 42 1.44 -8.15 -0.90
C SER A 42 0.77 -7.99 0.46
N MET A 43 0.85 -9.01 1.32
CA MET A 43 0.36 -8.92 2.70
C MET A 43 1.08 -7.81 3.48
N GLY A 44 2.40 -7.72 3.37
CA GLY A 44 3.16 -6.67 4.06
C GLY A 44 2.85 -5.25 3.58
N LEU A 45 2.44 -5.06 2.33
CA LEU A 45 1.94 -3.78 1.81
C LEU A 45 0.52 -3.49 2.32
N ALA A 46 -0.36 -4.49 2.35
CA ALA A 46 -1.70 -4.36 2.92
C ALA A 46 -1.62 -3.96 4.40
N ASP A 47 -0.76 -4.60 5.19
CA ASP A 47 -0.54 -4.27 6.61
C ASP A 47 -0.02 -2.85 6.78
N PHE A 48 0.84 -2.37 5.88
CA PHE A 48 1.33 -0.99 5.90
C PHE A 48 0.19 0.02 5.72
N PHE A 49 -0.71 -0.20 4.76
CA PHE A 49 -1.87 0.66 4.56
C PHE A 49 -2.89 0.55 5.70
N ASN A 50 -3.12 -0.65 6.22
CA ASN A 50 -3.99 -0.86 7.38
C ASN A 50 -3.48 -0.11 8.61
N ALA A 51 -2.16 -0.05 8.83
CA ALA A 51 -1.59 0.75 9.92
C ALA A 51 -1.93 2.24 9.76
N ILE A 52 -1.82 2.79 8.54
CA ILE A 52 -2.20 4.18 8.26
C ILE A 52 -3.70 4.40 8.51
N VAL A 53 -4.56 3.47 8.05
CA VAL A 53 -6.01 3.54 8.29
C VAL A 53 -6.31 3.54 9.79
N ASN A 54 -5.70 2.63 10.55
CA ASN A 54 -5.89 2.57 12.01
C ASN A 54 -5.47 3.86 12.71
N ASP A 55 -4.36 4.46 12.30
CA ASP A 55 -3.91 5.75 12.84
C ASP A 55 -4.92 6.87 12.52
N ILE A 56 -5.44 6.91 11.30
CA ILE A 56 -6.47 7.86 10.88
C ILE A 56 -7.75 7.67 11.70
N GLU A 57 -8.24 6.44 11.85
CA GLU A 57 -9.43 6.12 12.64
C GLU A 57 -9.26 6.52 14.11
N SER A 58 -8.08 6.27 14.69
CA SER A 58 -7.74 6.70 16.05
C SER A 58 -7.81 8.22 16.21
N ILE A 59 -7.40 8.98 15.18
CA ILE A 59 -7.51 10.43 15.16
C ILE A 59 -8.98 10.85 15.03
N LEU A 60 -9.74 10.27 14.10
CA LEU A 60 -11.14 10.62 13.82
C LEU A 60 -12.09 10.27 14.98
N ASN A 61 -11.81 9.20 15.72
CA ASN A 61 -12.61 8.80 16.88
C ASN A 61 -12.45 9.74 18.10
N LYS A 62 -11.66 10.82 17.99
CA LYS A 62 -11.55 11.82 19.05
C LYS A 62 -12.82 12.67 19.11
N PRO A 63 -13.39 12.92 20.31
CA PRO A 63 -14.73 13.48 20.49
C PRO A 63 -14.87 14.98 20.17
N LYS A 64 -13.88 15.61 19.52
CA LYS A 64 -13.82 17.07 19.32
C LYS A 64 -13.88 17.52 17.86
N TRP A 65 -14.04 16.60 16.91
CA TRP A 65 -14.20 17.00 15.52
C TRP A 65 -15.60 17.58 15.30
N ILE A 66 -15.66 18.71 14.63
CA ILE A 66 -16.92 19.25 14.11
C ILE A 66 -17.39 18.39 12.93
N GLU A 67 -18.70 18.26 12.76
CA GLU A 67 -19.24 17.70 11.52
C GLU A 67 -18.81 18.56 10.34
N ILE A 68 -18.54 17.92 9.20
CA ILE A 68 -18.18 18.62 7.97
C ILE A 68 -19.46 19.25 7.38
N PRO A 69 -19.56 20.58 7.25
CA PRO A 69 -20.72 21.23 6.64
C PRO A 69 -20.89 20.81 5.16
N GLU A 70 -22.13 20.68 4.69
CA GLU A 70 -22.42 20.29 3.29
C GLU A 70 -21.81 21.25 2.25
N ASP A 71 -21.68 22.53 2.59
CA ASP A 71 -21.17 23.58 1.71
C ASP A 71 -19.69 23.94 1.96
N TYR A 72 -19.00 23.17 2.81
CA TYR A 72 -17.60 23.42 3.12
C TYR A 72 -16.73 23.30 1.87
N LYS A 73 -15.94 24.35 1.61
CA LYS A 73 -14.91 24.38 0.58
C LYS A 73 -13.56 24.54 1.23
N ILE A 74 -12.59 23.71 0.82
CA ILE A 74 -11.22 23.84 1.31
C ILE A 74 -10.68 25.23 0.91
N PRO A 75 -10.16 26.01 1.87
CA PRO A 75 -9.67 27.36 1.57
C PRO A 75 -8.54 27.37 0.53
N LYS A 76 -8.59 28.32 -0.41
CA LYS A 76 -7.66 28.42 -1.55
C LYS A 76 -6.18 28.49 -1.15
N HIS A 77 -5.85 29.09 0.00
CA HIS A 77 -4.47 29.25 0.46
C HIS A 77 -3.78 27.94 0.84
N TYR A 78 -4.54 26.85 0.99
CA TYR A 78 -3.95 25.53 1.20
C TYR A 78 -3.40 24.89 -0.08
N ASN A 79 -3.60 25.50 -1.25
CA ASN A 79 -3.20 24.96 -2.56
C ASN A 79 -3.64 23.50 -2.78
N PHE A 80 -4.75 23.14 -2.15
CA PHE A 80 -5.34 21.82 -2.27
C PHE A 80 -6.38 21.89 -3.37
N ASN A 81 -6.05 21.32 -4.54
CA ASN A 81 -6.99 21.13 -5.62
C ASN A 81 -7.55 19.71 -5.48
N GLU A 82 -8.87 19.60 -5.31
CA GLU A 82 -9.63 18.35 -5.46
C GLU A 82 -9.56 17.84 -6.91
#